data_AF-A0A9E6F9Z0-F1
#
_entry.id   AF-A0A9E6F9Z0-F1
#
_cell.length_a   1.000
_cell.length_b   1.000
_cell.length_c   1.000
_cell.angle_alpha   90.00
_cell.angle_beta   90.00
_cell.angle_gamma   90.00
#
_symmetry.space_group_name_H-M   'P 1'
#
loop_
_entity.id
_entity.type
_entity.pdbx_description
1 polymer ?
#
loop_
_entity_poly.entity_id
_entity_poly.type
_entity_poly.pdbx_seq_one_letter_code
_entity_poly.pdbx_strand_id
1 'polypeptide(L)'
;KKETIKIFTTRDPVLGQRALGWDIKSGGEKASAGKYFSLKSYGHLGFTGTSIWVDPTRDLCVVFLTNRVYPTSSNNKIRTVRRLLHNAVIESLEKNPKID
;
A
#
# COMPACT_ATOMS: atom_id res chain seq x y z
N LYS A 1 10.70 -14.02 -14.31
CA LYS A 1 10.74 -13.26 -15.59
C LYS A 1 10.27 -11.83 -15.31
N LYS A 2 11.06 -10.80 -15.65
CA LYS A 2 10.74 -9.39 -15.31
C LYS A 2 9.45 -8.93 -15.98
N GLU A 3 9.18 -9.49 -17.15
CA GLU A 3 8.01 -9.26 -17.98
C GLU A 3 6.73 -9.69 -17.24
N THR A 4 6.76 -10.83 -16.54
CA THR A 4 5.64 -11.31 -15.72
C THR A 4 5.34 -10.38 -14.57
N ILE A 5 6.38 -9.90 -13.85
CA ILE A 5 6.18 -8.94 -12.76
C ILE A 5 5.52 -7.67 -13.31
N LYS A 6 6.04 -7.13 -14.43
CA LYS A 6 5.48 -5.95 -15.07
C LYS A 6 4.00 -6.13 -15.43
N ILE A 7 3.62 -7.29 -15.97
CA ILE A 7 2.21 -7.58 -16.30
C ILE A 7 1.33 -7.54 -15.03
N PHE A 8 1.78 -8.15 -13.94
CA PHE A 8 0.99 -8.22 -12.71
C PHE A 8 0.93 -6.90 -11.94
N THR A 9 1.92 -6.02 -12.09
CA THR A 9 2.01 -4.78 -11.31
C THR A 9 1.66 -3.51 -12.10
N THR A 10 1.27 -3.63 -13.37
CA THR A 10 0.86 -2.50 -14.21
C THR A 10 -0.65 -2.39 -14.24
N ARG A 11 -1.15 -1.16 -14.15
CA ARG A 11 -2.58 -0.85 -14.29
C ARG A 11 -3.16 -1.47 -15.56
N ASP A 12 -4.21 -2.26 -15.38
CA ASP A 12 -4.96 -2.84 -16.48
C ASP A 12 -6.06 -1.86 -16.93
N PRO A 13 -6.18 -1.57 -18.23
CA PRO A 13 -7.13 -0.58 -18.75
C PRO A 13 -8.59 -1.00 -18.56
N VAL A 14 -8.89 -2.30 -18.48
CA VAL A 14 -10.23 -2.85 -18.28
C VAL A 14 -10.59 -2.89 -16.80
N LEU A 15 -9.61 -3.16 -15.91
CA LEU A 15 -9.84 -3.28 -14.46
C LEU A 15 -9.85 -1.94 -13.71
N GLY A 16 -9.68 -0.81 -14.40
CA GLY A 16 -9.73 0.51 -13.79
C GLY A 16 -8.49 0.78 -12.93
N GLN A 17 -8.65 1.00 -11.63
CA GLN A 17 -7.55 1.35 -10.69
C GLN A 17 -6.85 0.09 -10.13
N ARG A 18 -6.73 -0.95 -10.95
CA ARG A 18 -6.22 -2.28 -10.55
C ARG A 18 -5.25 -2.85 -11.57
N ALA A 19 -4.46 -3.80 -11.10
CA ALA A 19 -3.66 -4.72 -11.90
C ALA A 19 -4.08 -6.16 -11.56
N LEU A 20 -3.41 -7.15 -12.15
CA LEU A 20 -3.76 -8.56 -11.91
C LEU A 20 -3.47 -8.96 -10.45
N GLY A 21 -4.51 -9.02 -9.64
CA GLY A 21 -4.43 -9.37 -8.21
C GLY A 21 -4.06 -8.20 -7.28
N TRP A 22 -3.92 -6.98 -7.80
CA TRP A 22 -3.45 -5.82 -7.02
C TRP A 22 -4.33 -4.59 -7.21
N ASP A 23 -4.48 -3.80 -6.15
CA ASP A 23 -4.90 -2.41 -6.26
C ASP A 23 -3.70 -1.54 -6.66
N ILE A 24 -3.93 -0.54 -7.52
CA ILE A 24 -2.91 0.47 -7.86
C ILE A 24 -3.20 1.72 -7.04
N LYS A 25 -2.17 2.35 -6.47
CA LYS A 25 -2.34 3.55 -5.64
C LYS A 25 -3.12 4.63 -6.40
N SER A 26 -4.26 5.02 -5.86
CA SER A 26 -5.02 6.16 -6.33
C SER A 26 -4.31 7.47 -5.96
N GLY A 27 -4.59 8.54 -6.72
CA GLY A 27 -4.26 9.89 -6.28
C GLY A 27 -5.02 10.30 -5.01
N GLY A 28 -4.57 11.41 -4.41
CA GLY A 28 -5.25 12.06 -3.29
C GLY A 28 -4.82 11.59 -1.90
N GLU A 29 -5.22 12.37 -0.89
CA GLU A 29 -4.74 12.24 0.48
C GLU A 29 -5.34 11.05 1.25
N LYS A 30 -6.40 10.43 0.72
CA LYS A 30 -7.13 9.33 1.38
C LYS A 30 -6.75 7.94 0.85
N ALA A 31 -5.73 7.83 0.02
CA ALA A 31 -5.24 6.55 -0.47
C ALA A 31 -4.82 5.65 0.71
N SER A 32 -5.15 4.35 0.63
CA SER A 32 -4.84 3.39 1.69
C SER A 32 -3.33 3.14 1.85
N ALA A 33 -2.55 3.40 0.81
CA ALA A 33 -1.09 3.43 0.79
C ALA A 33 -0.48 4.68 1.44
N GLY A 34 -1.28 5.62 1.95
CA GLY A 34 -0.76 6.92 2.36
C GLY A 34 -0.65 7.93 1.23
N LYS A 35 -0.27 9.15 1.59
CA LYS A 35 -0.02 10.29 0.70
C LYS A 35 1.27 10.10 -0.09
N TYR A 36 2.33 9.61 0.56
CA TYR A 36 3.71 9.73 0.08
C TYR A 36 4.22 8.57 -0.80
N PHE A 37 3.51 7.45 -0.83
CA PHE A 37 3.78 6.38 -1.81
C PHE A 37 3.61 6.92 -3.24
N SER A 38 4.45 6.47 -4.17
CA SER A 38 4.39 6.89 -5.58
C SER A 38 3.12 6.37 -6.26
N LEU A 39 2.66 7.05 -7.32
CA LEU A 39 1.51 6.59 -8.12
C LEU A 39 1.77 5.26 -8.86
N LYS A 40 3.02 4.78 -8.90
CA LYS A 40 3.39 3.46 -9.43
C LYS A 40 3.25 2.34 -8.38
N SER A 41 2.85 2.69 -7.16
CA SER A 41 2.74 1.73 -6.07
C SER A 41 1.53 0.82 -6.27
N TYR A 42 1.69 -0.43 -5.87
CA TYR A 42 0.65 -1.46 -5.92
C TYR A 42 0.56 -2.20 -4.59
N GLY A 43 -0.60 -2.72 -4.27
CA GLY A 43 -0.85 -3.31 -2.96
C GLY A 43 -2.20 -3.98 -2.83
N HIS A 44 -2.49 -4.46 -1.63
CA HIS A 44 -3.78 -5.07 -1.33
C HIS A 44 -4.11 -4.87 0.15
N LEU A 45 -5.41 -4.80 0.43
CA LEU A 45 -5.96 -4.69 1.78
C LEU A 45 -6.53 -6.04 2.23
N GLY A 46 -6.22 -6.46 3.45
CA GLY A 46 -6.85 -7.65 4.04
C GLY A 46 -8.08 -7.28 4.86
N PHE A 47 -9.08 -8.16 4.84
CA PHE A 47 -10.30 -8.01 5.64
C PHE A 47 -10.00 -7.86 7.13
N THR A 48 -9.05 -8.63 7.66
CA THR A 48 -8.61 -8.59 9.07
C THR A 48 -7.89 -7.31 9.46
N GLY A 49 -7.69 -6.37 8.53
CA GLY A 49 -7.02 -5.10 8.79
C GLY A 49 -5.58 -5.05 8.29
N THR A 50 -5.10 -6.12 7.65
CA THR A 50 -3.77 -6.15 7.07
C THR A 50 -3.68 -5.24 5.83
N SER A 51 -2.44 -4.93 5.44
CA SER A 51 -2.14 -4.36 4.14
C SER A 51 -0.73 -4.69 3.70
N ILE A 52 -0.54 -4.82 2.39
CA ILE A 52 0.75 -4.83 1.74
C ILE A 52 0.77 -3.71 0.69
N TRP A 53 1.85 -2.94 0.65
CA TRP A 53 2.11 -1.95 -0.39
C TRP A 53 3.57 -1.98 -0.81
N VAL A 54 3.80 -1.95 -2.11
CA VAL A 54 5.13 -1.89 -2.73
C VAL A 54 5.25 -0.61 -3.52
N ASP A 55 6.30 0.16 -3.26
CA ASP A 55 6.69 1.34 -4.04
C ASP A 55 7.99 1.05 -4.81
N PRO A 56 7.89 0.66 -6.11
CA PRO A 56 9.07 0.34 -6.90
C PRO A 56 9.96 1.57 -7.18
N THR A 57 9.45 2.79 -6.98
CA THR A 57 10.24 4.02 -7.16
C THR A 57 11.20 4.23 -6.00
N ARG A 58 10.89 3.67 -4.82
CA ARG A 58 11.65 3.83 -3.58
C ARG A 58 12.35 2.54 -3.13
N ASP A 59 12.27 1.48 -3.93
CA ASP A 59 12.68 0.13 -3.56
C ASP A 59 12.16 -0.29 -2.16
N LEU A 60 10.86 -0.05 -1.94
CA LEU A 60 10.23 -0.20 -0.63
C LEU A 60 9.05 -1.17 -0.69
N CYS A 61 8.98 -2.07 0.29
CA CYS A 61 7.81 -2.90 0.58
C CYS A 61 7.41 -2.70 2.05
N VAL A 62 6.14 -2.41 2.30
CA VAL A 62 5.59 -2.29 3.65
C VAL A 62 4.47 -3.31 3.83
N VAL A 63 4.67 -4.22 4.77
CA VAL A 63 3.68 -5.22 5.19
C VAL A 63 3.20 -4.88 6.60
N PHE A 64 1.90 -4.71 6.75
CA PHE A 64 1.26 -4.42 8.03
C PHE A 64 0.26 -5.52 8.37
N LEU A 65 0.50 -6.20 9.49
CA LEU A 65 -0.30 -7.32 9.95
C LEU A 65 -1.07 -6.92 11.21
N THR A 66 -2.40 -7.00 11.16
CA THR A 66 -3.28 -6.72 12.29
C THR A 66 -4.49 -7.65 12.28
N ASN A 67 -5.23 -7.62 13.38
CA ASN A 67 -6.50 -8.30 13.52
C ASN A 67 -7.58 -7.37 14.09
N ARG A 68 -8.19 -6.53 13.24
CA ARG A 68 -9.29 -5.65 13.67
C ARG A 68 -10.60 -6.40 13.98
N VAL A 69 -10.70 -7.71 13.69
CA VAL A 69 -11.99 -8.43 13.82
C VAL A 69 -12.26 -8.85 15.24
N TYR A 70 -11.24 -8.83 16.07
CA TYR A 70 -11.34 -9.28 17.42
C TYR A 70 -11.59 -8.09 18.36
N PRO A 71 -12.57 -8.17 19.28
CA PRO A 71 -13.57 -9.23 19.41
C PRO A 71 -14.74 -9.09 18.42
N THR A 72 -14.88 -7.96 17.72
CA THR A 72 -15.92 -7.75 16.69
C THR A 72 -15.37 -7.02 15.46
N SER A 73 -16.05 -7.14 14.32
CA SER A 73 -15.70 -6.47 13.06
C SER A 73 -16.17 -5.01 12.95
N SER A 74 -16.84 -4.47 13.98
CA SER A 74 -17.50 -3.17 13.94
C SER A 74 -16.53 -1.98 13.87
N ASN A 75 -15.31 -2.15 14.38
CA ASN A 75 -14.30 -1.08 14.42
C ASN A 75 -13.62 -0.89 13.06
N ASN A 76 -13.95 0.23 12.40
CA ASN A 76 -13.41 0.60 11.09
C ASN A 76 -12.22 1.58 11.13
N LYS A 77 -11.69 1.91 12.32
CA LYS A 77 -10.54 2.84 12.48
C LYS A 77 -9.28 2.40 11.71
N ILE A 78 -9.19 1.11 11.37
CA ILE A 78 -8.08 0.55 10.58
C ILE A 78 -7.88 1.23 9.23
N ARG A 79 -8.95 1.82 8.63
CA ARG A 79 -8.84 2.59 7.38
C ARG A 79 -7.89 3.79 7.55
N THR A 80 -8.01 4.49 8.67
CA THR A 80 -7.15 5.63 9.01
C THR A 80 -5.77 5.15 9.44
N VAL A 81 -5.69 4.12 10.30
CA VAL A 81 -4.41 3.58 10.81
C VAL A 81 -3.50 3.14 9.68
N ARG A 82 -3.99 2.40 8.68
CA ARG A 82 -3.18 1.97 7.52
C ARG A 82 -2.54 3.15 6.80
N ARG A 83 -3.34 4.17 6.49
CA ARG A 83 -2.86 5.38 5.81
C ARG A 83 -1.79 6.10 6.62
N LEU A 84 -2.02 6.29 7.92
CA LEU A 84 -1.08 6.97 8.80
C LEU A 84 0.22 6.17 8.98
N LEU A 85 0.11 4.84 9.08
CA LEU A 85 1.27 3.95 9.16
C LEU A 85 2.14 4.07 7.91
N HIS A 86 1.56 3.98 6.71
CA HIS A 86 2.34 4.10 5.47
C HIS A 86 2.96 5.49 5.31
N ASN A 87 2.27 6.56 5.75
CA ASN A 87 2.88 7.89 5.82
C ASN A 87 4.08 7.93 6.77
N ALA A 88 3.90 7.45 7.99
CA ALA A 88 4.93 7.48 9.03
C ALA A 88 6.18 6.70 8.63
N VAL A 89 6.03 5.58 7.89
CA VAL A 89 7.17 4.84 7.34
C VAL A 89 7.97 5.71 6.38
N ILE A 90 7.31 6.36 5.41
CA ILE A 90 8.01 7.22 4.45
C ILE A 90 8.67 8.40 5.14
N GLU A 91 7.95 9.09 6.03
CA GLU A 91 8.48 10.23 6.80
C GLU A 91 9.68 9.82 7.67
N SER A 92 9.67 8.61 8.22
CA SER A 92 10.77 8.07 9.02
C SER A 92 12.01 7.79 8.17
N LEU A 93 11.84 7.23 6.98
CA LEU A 93 12.93 6.97 6.03
C LEU A 93 13.52 8.27 5.46
N GLU A 94 12.70 9.30 5.24
CA GLU A 94 13.18 10.59 4.75
C GLU A 94 13.94 11.38 5.82
N LYS A 95 13.59 11.22 7.10
CA LYS A 95 14.33 11.81 8.23
C LYS A 95 15.63 11.08 8.55
N ASN A 96 15.71 9.78 8.26
CA ASN A 96 16.90 8.96 8.46
C ASN A 96 17.29 8.31 7.13
N PRO A 97 17.82 9.09 6.16
CA PRO A 97 18.26 8.53 4.90
C PRO A 97 19.30 7.44 5.17
N LYS A 98 19.20 6.31 4.46
CA LYS A 98 20.22 5.27 4.54
C LYS A 98 21.56 5.90 4.17
N ILE A 99 22.53 5.79 5.06
CA ILE A 99 23.93 6.03 4.74
C ILE A 99 24.38 4.72 4.09
N ASP A 100 24.45 4.73 2.76
CA ASP A 100 25.08 3.63 2.00
C ASP A 100 26.58 3.60 2.25
#